data_AF-B4DZH3-F1
#
_entry.id   AF-B4DZH3-F1
#
_cell.length_a   1.000
_cell.length_b   1.000
_cell.length_c   1.000
_cell.angle_alpha   90.00
_cell.angle_beta   90.00
_cell.angle_gamma   90.00
#
_symmetry.space_group_name_H-M   'P 1'
#
loop_
_entity.id
_entity.type
_entity.pdbx_description
1 polymer ?
#
loop_
_entity_poly.entity_id
_entity_poly.type
_entity_poly.pdbx_seq_one_letter_code
_entity_poly.pdbx_strand_id
1 'polypeptide(L)'
;MKHGVEAKNYEEIAKVEKLKPLEVELRRLEDLSESIVNDFAYMKKREEEMRDTNESTNTRVLYFSIFSMFCLIGLATWQVFYLRRFFKAKKLIE
;
A
#
# COMPACT_ATOMS: atom_id res chain seq x y z
N MET A 1 -20.87 7.17 21.58
CA MET A 1 -21.13 8.39 20.81
C MET A 1 -21.57 7.97 19.41
N LYS A 2 -22.69 8.48 18.88
CA LYS A 2 -23.11 8.21 17.50
C LYS A 2 -22.34 9.14 16.57
N HIS A 3 -21.90 8.65 15.41
CA HIS A 3 -21.13 9.45 14.45
C HIS A 3 -21.68 9.22 13.03
N GLY A 4 -21.50 10.20 12.15
CA GLY A 4 -21.96 10.13 10.76
C GLY A 4 -23.48 10.25 10.62
N VAL A 5 -24.02 9.65 9.56
CA VAL A 5 -25.45 9.69 9.21
C VAL A 5 -26.37 9.06 10.26
N GLU A 6 -25.86 8.23 11.17
CA GLU A 6 -26.59 7.67 12.31
C GLU A 6 -26.76 8.65 13.49
N ALA A 7 -26.03 9.76 13.49
CA ALA A 7 -26.17 10.82 14.48
C ALA A 7 -27.24 11.87 14.09
N LYS A 8 -27.71 11.87 12.83
CA LYS A 8 -28.77 12.78 12.36
C LYS A 8 -30.14 12.40 12.94
N ASN A 9 -30.88 13.38 13.48
CA ASN A 9 -32.23 13.18 14.00
C ASN A 9 -33.30 13.41 12.91
N TYR A 10 -33.60 12.35 12.17
CA TYR A 10 -34.56 12.40 11.06
C TYR A 10 -36.00 12.71 11.52
N GLU A 11 -36.35 12.41 12.77
CA GLU A 11 -37.69 12.72 13.30
C GLU A 11 -37.91 14.22 13.52
N GLU A 12 -36.86 14.97 13.86
CA GLU A 12 -36.92 16.43 13.96
C GLU A 12 -36.99 17.08 12.58
N ILE A 13 -36.18 16.60 11.62
CA ILE A 13 -36.16 17.11 10.24
C ILE A 13 -37.53 16.89 9.57
N ALA A 14 -38.12 15.72 9.74
CA ALA A 14 -39.46 15.39 9.25
C ALA A 14 -40.55 16.35 9.78
N LYS A 15 -40.47 16.73 11.05
CA LYS A 15 -41.41 17.66 11.69
C LYS A 15 -41.24 19.10 11.21
N VAL A 16 -40.00 19.54 10.99
CA VAL A 16 -39.67 20.90 10.52
C VAL A 16 -40.07 21.09 9.05
N GLU A 17 -39.79 20.10 8.20
CA GLU A 17 -40.07 20.18 6.76
C GLU A 17 -41.47 19.67 6.36
N LYS A 18 -42.28 19.17 7.32
CA LYS A 18 -43.60 18.55 7.09
C LYS A 18 -43.57 17.46 6.01
N LEU A 19 -42.51 16.67 5.98
CA LEU A 19 -42.30 15.63 4.99
C LEU A 19 -43.25 14.45 5.24
N LYS A 20 -43.70 13.81 4.16
CA LYS A 20 -44.43 12.54 4.28
C LYS A 20 -43.47 11.47 4.82
N PRO A 21 -43.95 10.49 5.61
CA PRO A 21 -43.09 9.44 6.17
C PRO A 21 -42.24 8.71 5.12
N LEU A 22 -42.74 8.57 3.88
CA LEU A 22 -41.98 8.00 2.75
C LEU A 22 -40.82 8.89 2.28
N GLU A 23 -40.97 10.21 2.28
CA GLU A 23 -39.90 11.15 1.89
C GLU A 23 -38.75 11.15 2.90
N VAL A 24 -39.07 10.97 4.18
CA VAL A 24 -38.08 10.86 5.27
C VAL A 24 -37.23 9.59 5.11
N GLU A 25 -37.84 8.46 4.75
CA GLU A 25 -37.11 7.22 4.47
C GLU A 25 -36.22 7.35 3.23
N LEU A 26 -36.72 7.98 2.17
CA LEU A 26 -35.95 8.27 0.96
C LEU A 26 -34.73 9.16 1.26
N ARG A 27 -34.91 10.21 2.07
CA ARG A 27 -33.83 11.11 2.50
C ARG A 27 -32.77 10.36 3.32
N ARG A 28 -33.20 9.46 4.20
CA ARG A 28 -32.30 8.62 4.99
C ARG A 28 -31.51 7.64 4.12
N LEU A 29 -32.15 7.05 3.12
CA LEU A 29 -31.49 6.17 2.14
C LEU A 29 -30.49 6.92 1.27
N GLU A 30 -30.83 8.13 0.83
CA GLU A 30 -29.93 9.03 0.10
C GLU A 30 -28.69 9.35 0.93
N ASP A 31 -28.88 9.80 2.16
CA ASP A 31 -27.81 10.12 3.12
C ASP A 31 -26.90 8.89 3.37
N LEU A 32 -27.48 7.70 3.54
CA LEU A 32 -26.73 6.46 3.70
C LEU A 32 -25.93 6.10 2.44
N SER A 33 -26.53 6.26 1.26
CA SER A 33 -25.85 5.98 -0.01
C SER A 33 -24.67 6.93 -0.22
N GLU A 34 -24.83 8.22 0.09
CA GLU A 34 -23.76 9.21 -0.01
C GLU A 34 -22.62 8.90 0.97
N SER A 35 -22.95 8.48 2.20
CA SER A 35 -21.96 7.99 3.16
C SER A 35 -21.13 6.85 2.58
N ILE A 36 -21.80 5.84 2.00
CA ILE A 36 -21.13 4.67 1.43
C ILE A 36 -20.19 5.08 0.28
N VAL A 37 -20.64 5.97 -0.62
CA VAL A 37 -19.81 6.45 -1.73
C VAL A 37 -18.55 7.16 -1.23
N ASN A 38 -18.68 7.98 -0.19
CA ASN A 38 -17.53 8.65 0.42
C ASN A 38 -16.56 7.66 1.08
N ASP A 39 -17.08 6.64 1.76
CA ASP A 39 -16.26 5.59 2.36
C ASP A 39 -15.52 4.77 1.30
N PHE A 40 -16.18 4.45 0.19
CA PHE A 40 -15.53 3.79 -0.96
C PHE A 40 -14.43 4.66 -1.57
N ALA A 41 -14.65 5.97 -1.72
CA ALA A 41 -13.63 6.89 -2.22
C ALA A 41 -12.41 6.95 -1.27
N TYR A 42 -12.65 6.97 0.04
CA TYR A 42 -11.60 6.91 1.06
C TYR A 42 -10.82 5.59 0.98
N MET A 43 -11.51 4.45 0.93
CA MET A 43 -10.87 3.13 0.80
C MET A 43 -10.02 3.03 -0.46
N LYS A 44 -10.53 3.50 -1.60
CA LYS A 44 -9.80 3.48 -2.88
C LYS A 44 -8.51 4.29 -2.80
N LYS A 45 -8.57 5.50 -2.21
CA LYS A 45 -7.37 6.33 -2.01
C LYS A 45 -6.34 5.62 -1.12
N ARG A 46 -6.81 4.97 -0.04
CA ARG A 46 -5.92 4.23 0.87
C ARG A 46 -5.29 3.01 0.19
N GLU A 47 -6.02 2.33 -0.69
CA GLU A 47 -5.49 1.24 -1.50
C GLU A 47 -4.40 1.72 -2.46
N GLU A 48 -4.61 2.87 -3.10
CA GLU A 48 -3.62 3.49 -3.99
C GLU A 48 -2.33 3.84 -3.22
N GLU A 49 -2.44 4.47 -2.06
CA GLU A 49 -1.29 4.77 -1.19
C GLU A 49 -0.55 3.50 -0.73
N MET A 50 -1.31 2.44 -0.39
CA MET A 50 -0.72 1.13 -0.04
C MET A 50 0.01 0.51 -1.23
N ARG A 51 -0.55 0.62 -2.43
CA ARG A 51 0.07 0.09 -3.66
C ARG A 51 1.36 0.84 -3.99
N ASP A 52 1.36 2.17 -3.91
CA ASP A 52 2.54 3.00 -4.16
C ASP A 52 3.67 2.70 -3.15
N THR A 53 3.31 2.48 -1.88
CA THR A 53 4.27 2.07 -0.86
C THR A 53 4.88 0.70 -1.17
N ASN A 54 4.06 -0.25 -1.62
CA ASN A 54 4.52 -1.58 -1.98
C ASN A 54 5.42 -1.55 -3.22
N GLU A 55 5.06 -0.76 -4.24
CA GLU A 55 5.84 -0.60 -5.46
C GLU A 55 7.21 0.05 -5.19
N SER A 56 7.23 1.12 -4.38
CA SER A 56 8.48 1.80 -4.00
C SER A 56 9.38 0.91 -3.14
N THR A 57 8.82 0.05 -2.30
CA THR A 57 9.59 -0.94 -1.51
C THR A 57 10.15 -2.02 -2.42
N ASN A 58 9.33 -2.58 -3.31
CA ASN A 58 9.74 -3.62 -4.25
C ASN A 58 10.89 -3.14 -5.14
N THR A 59 10.78 -1.92 -5.66
CA THR A 59 11.81 -1.30 -6.50
C THR A 59 13.15 -1.16 -5.76
N ARG A 60 13.13 -0.70 -4.49
CA ARG A 60 14.36 -0.60 -3.68
C ARG A 60 14.99 -1.97 -3.45
N VAL A 61 14.17 -2.98 -3.13
CA VAL A 61 14.64 -4.35 -2.93
C VAL A 61 15.27 -4.91 -4.20
N LEU A 62 14.66 -4.69 -5.37
CA LEU A 62 15.21 -5.09 -6.67
C LEU A 62 16.63 -4.54 -6.87
N TYR A 63 16.83 -3.24 -6.64
CA TYR A 63 18.15 -2.62 -6.79
C TYR A 63 19.18 -3.20 -5.81
N PHE A 64 18.80 -3.44 -4.55
CA PHE A 64 19.69 -4.10 -3.58
C PHE A 64 20.04 -5.53 -3.99
N SER A 65 19.08 -6.29 -4.52
CA SER A 65 19.32 -7.66 -5.01
C SER A 65 20.28 -7.67 -6.20
N ILE A 66 20.12 -6.75 -7.16
CA ILE A 66 21.03 -6.61 -8.30
C ILE A 66 22.44 -6.25 -7.83
N PHE A 67 22.57 -5.27 -6.92
CA PHE A 67 23.85 -4.88 -6.35
C PHE A 67 24.53 -6.06 -5.63
N SER A 68 23.78 -6.79 -4.79
CA SER A 68 24.26 -7.97 -4.08
C SER A 68 24.78 -9.05 -5.04
N MET A 69 24.06 -9.30 -6.14
CA MET A 69 24.48 -10.25 -7.17
C MET A 69 25.83 -9.85 -7.80
N PHE A 70 26.01 -8.58 -8.15
CA PHE A 70 27.29 -8.08 -8.66
C PHE A 70 28.42 -8.22 -7.64
N CYS A 71 28.16 -7.92 -6.35
CA CYS A 71 29.13 -8.12 -5.29
C CYS A 71 29.56 -9.58 -5.16
N LEU A 72 28.61 -10.52 -5.21
CA LEU A 72 28.91 -11.96 -5.14
C LEU A 72 29.78 -12.42 -6.31
N ILE A 73 29.46 -12.01 -7.54
CA ILE A 73 30.28 -12.33 -8.73
C ILE A 73 31.68 -11.73 -8.61
N GLY A 74 31.79 -10.48 -8.15
CA GLY A 74 33.06 -9.80 -7.93
C GLY A 74 33.91 -10.52 -6.89
N LEU A 75 33.33 -10.89 -5.76
CA LEU A 75 34.00 -11.65 -4.70
C LEU A 75 34.42 -13.04 -5.17
N ALA A 76 33.57 -13.76 -5.90
CA ALA A 76 33.91 -15.08 -6.45
C ALA A 76 35.10 -14.99 -7.42
N THR A 77 35.08 -14.01 -8.32
CA THR A 77 36.20 -13.76 -9.26
C THR A 77 37.49 -13.41 -8.51
N TRP A 78 37.39 -12.55 -7.49
CA TRP A 78 38.51 -12.18 -6.63
C TRP A 78 39.09 -13.39 -5.89
N GLN A 79 38.24 -14.23 -5.31
CA GLN A 79 38.65 -15.46 -4.63
C GLN A 79 39.44 -16.38 -5.56
N VAL A 80 38.96 -16.60 -6.78
CA VAL A 80 39.66 -17.44 -7.78
C VAL A 80 41.01 -16.83 -8.16
N PHE A 81 41.07 -15.51 -8.39
CA PHE A 81 42.32 -14.82 -8.71
C PHE A 81 43.32 -14.91 -7.55
N TYR A 82 42.87 -14.67 -6.32
CA TYR A 82 43.69 -14.78 -5.13
C TYR A 82 44.27 -16.19 -4.95
N LEU A 83 43.44 -17.22 -5.07
CA LEU A 83 43.89 -18.61 -4.97
C LEU A 83 44.88 -18.96 -6.09
N ARG A 84 44.61 -18.56 -7.34
CA ARG A 84 45.57 -18.76 -8.45
C ARG A 84 46.91 -18.10 -8.18
N ARG A 85 46.91 -16.85 -7.70
CA ARG A 85 48.13 -16.12 -7.35
C ARG A 85 48.87 -16.77 -6.16
N PHE A 86 48.13 -17.23 -5.16
CA PHE A 86 48.69 -17.93 -4.01
C PHE A 86 49.37 -19.25 -4.41
N PHE A 87 48.74 -20.08 -5.25
CA PHE A 87 49.32 -21.34 -5.73
C PHE A 87 50.54 -21.13 -6.63
N LYS A 88 50.51 -20.12 -7.51
CA LYS A 88 51.68 -19.73 -8.32
C LYS A 88 52.84 -19.27 -7.45
N ALA A 89 52.59 -18.43 -6.44
CA ALA A 89 53.62 -17.95 -5.52
C ALA A 89 54.27 -19.08 -4.70
N LYS A 90 53.53 -20.16 -4.44
CA LYS A 90 54.02 -21.36 -3.74
C LYS A 90 54.59 -22.45 -4.66
N LYS A 91 54.67 -22.22 -5.98
CA LYS A 91 55.09 -23.21 -7.00
C LYS A 91 54.30 -24.53 -6.98
N LEU A 92 53.04 -24.49 -6.53
CA LEU A 92 52.19 -25.70 -6.45
C LEU A 92 51.52 -26.03 -7.80
N ILE A 93 51.37 -25.04 -8.68
CA ILE A 93 50.82 -25.16 -10.04
C ILE A 93 51.55 -24.13 -10.91
N GLU A 94 52.04 -24.53 -12.10
CA GLU A 94 52.72 -23.66 -13.10
C GLU A 94 51.72 -22.74 -13.83
#